data_AF-A0A539CYA7-F1
#
_entry.id   AF-A0A539CYA7-F1
#
_cell.length_a   1.000
_cell.length_b   1.000
_cell.length_c   1.000
_cell.angle_alpha   90.00
_cell.angle_beta   90.00
_cell.angle_gamma   90.00
#
_symmetry.space_group_name_H-M   'P 1'
#
loop_
_entity.id
_entity.type
_entity.pdbx_description
1 polymer ?
#
loop_
_entity_poly.entity_id
_entity_poly.type
_entity_poly.pdbx_seq_one_letter_code
_entity_poly.pdbx_strand_id
1 'polypeptide(L)'
;MHSIGEVVRQFEFYVPPLSHAIRGKIVKYLSEDGRARYTWSISHHYGGRSGAGVYFQGYLTSPSLDEAEMDFRAYAESFVPDDEVKPNEDF
;
A
#
# COMPACT_ATOMS: atom_id res chain seq x y z
N MET A 1 -11.13 -19.80 2.89
CA MET A 1 -12.06 -18.69 3.23
C MET A 1 -11.19 -17.52 3.68
N HIS A 2 -11.00 -16.50 2.83
CA HIS A 2 -10.14 -15.37 3.19
C HIS A 2 -10.81 -14.59 4.33
N SER A 3 -10.11 -14.48 5.46
CA SER A 3 -10.50 -13.60 6.54
C SER A 3 -10.49 -12.15 6.02
N ILE A 4 -11.50 -11.36 6.41
CA ILE A 4 -11.54 -9.93 6.10
C ILE A 4 -10.26 -9.31 6.66
N GLY A 5 -9.41 -8.77 5.78
CA GLY A 5 -8.14 -8.20 6.18
C GLY A 5 -8.33 -6.87 6.93
N GLU A 6 -7.60 -6.70 8.03
CA GLU A 6 -7.55 -5.48 8.84
C GLU A 6 -6.52 -4.52 8.25
N VAL A 7 -6.89 -3.26 8.02
CA VAL A 7 -5.90 -2.22 7.69
C VAL A 7 -5.13 -1.89 8.95
N VAL A 8 -3.82 -2.14 8.94
CA VAL A 8 -2.94 -1.91 10.10
C VAL A 8 -2.06 -0.69 9.96
N ARG A 9 -1.88 -0.19 8.72
CA ARG A 9 -1.24 1.09 8.40
C ARG A 9 -1.80 1.67 7.12
N GLN A 10 -1.81 3.00 7.06
CA GLN A 10 -2.13 3.76 5.86
C GLN A 10 -1.05 4.81 5.62
N PHE A 11 -0.81 5.13 4.35
CA PHE A 11 0.16 6.12 3.90
C PHE A 11 -0.48 7.05 2.87
N GLU A 12 -0.05 8.30 2.83
CA GLU A 12 -0.47 9.26 1.83
C GLU A 12 0.74 10.05 1.29
N PHE A 13 0.79 10.25 -0.03
CA PHE A 13 1.82 11.05 -0.70
C PHE A 13 1.32 11.65 -2.02
N TYR A 14 2.02 12.67 -2.53
CA TYR A 14 1.64 13.41 -3.74
C TYR A 14 2.66 13.22 -4.84
N VAL A 15 2.22 12.68 -5.99
CA VAL A 15 3.10 12.49 -7.14
C VAL A 15 2.90 13.68 -8.10
N PRO A 16 3.93 14.47 -8.45
CA PRO A 16 3.79 15.75 -9.18
C PRO A 16 2.94 15.76 -10.47
N PRO A 17 2.87 14.69 -11.29
CA PRO A 17 1.94 14.64 -12.43
C PRO A 17 0.47 14.37 -12.08
N LEU A 18 0.14 14.05 -10.82
CA LEU A 18 -1.20 13.66 -10.40
C LEU A 18 -1.91 14.82 -9.68
N SER A 19 -3.19 15.00 -10.00
CA SER A 19 -4.04 16.02 -9.37
C SER A 19 -4.65 15.58 -8.03
N HIS A 20 -4.24 14.43 -7.50
CA HIS A 20 -4.79 13.82 -6.29
C HIS A 20 -3.70 13.12 -5.47
N ALA A 21 -3.95 12.98 -4.17
CA ALA A 21 -3.10 12.22 -3.27
C ALA A 21 -3.19 10.71 -3.58
N ILE A 22 -2.05 10.03 -3.49
CA ILE A 22 -1.95 8.58 -3.57
C ILE A 22 -1.98 8.00 -2.17
N ARG A 23 -2.82 6.96 -1.99
CA ARG A 23 -3.01 6.27 -0.72
C ARG A 23 -2.50 4.86 -0.81
N GLY A 24 -1.55 4.54 0.06
CA GLY A 24 -1.11 3.18 0.33
C GLY A 24 -1.75 2.66 1.60
N LYS A 25 -1.95 1.35 1.71
CA LYS A 25 -2.37 0.70 2.96
C LYS A 25 -1.72 -0.66 3.10
N ILE A 26 -1.36 -1.02 4.33
CA ILE A 26 -0.95 -2.38 4.70
C ILE A 26 -2.13 -3.07 5.37
N VAL A 27 -2.45 -4.24 4.85
CA VAL A 27 -3.54 -5.10 5.30
C VAL A 27 -2.94 -6.33 5.95
N LYS A 28 -3.35 -6.59 7.19
CA LYS A 28 -3.09 -7.83 7.91
C LYS A 28 -4.23 -8.81 7.66
N TYR A 29 -3.92 -10.04 7.35
CA TYR A 29 -4.90 -11.11 7.23
C TYR A 29 -4.37 -12.41 7.84
N LEU A 30 -5.28 -13.33 8.15
CA LEU A 30 -4.93 -14.66 8.64
C LEU A 30 -4.83 -15.61 7.46
N SER A 31 -3.65 -16.18 7.21
CA SER A 31 -3.48 -17.24 6.20
C SER A 31 -4.08 -18.56 6.67
N GLU A 32 -4.23 -19.50 5.73
CA GLU A 32 -4.83 -20.82 6.01
C GLU A 32 -4.03 -21.65 7.03
N ASP A 33 -2.75 -21.35 7.20
CA ASP A 33 -1.87 -21.92 8.24
C ASP A 33 -2.06 -21.29 9.64
N GLY A 34 -3.03 -20.37 9.79
CA GLY A 34 -3.31 -19.66 11.05
C GLY A 34 -2.27 -18.59 11.41
N ARG A 35 -1.36 -18.23 10.50
CA ARG A 35 -0.37 -17.19 10.72
C ARG A 35 -0.86 -15.84 10.21
N ALA A 36 -0.46 -14.77 10.90
CA ALA A 36 -0.67 -13.42 10.39
C ALA A 36 0.25 -13.18 9.18
N ARG A 37 -0.31 -12.57 8.14
CA ARG A 37 0.41 -12.14 6.94
C ARG A 37 0.02 -10.70 6.64
N TYR A 38 0.94 -10.01 5.99
CA TYR A 38 0.82 -8.60 5.66
C TYR A 38 0.96 -8.44 4.16
N THR A 39 0.13 -7.59 3.57
CA THR A 39 0.22 -7.22 2.15
C THR A 39 -0.11 -5.75 2.04
N TRP A 40 0.56 -5.03 1.15
CA TRP A 40 0.23 -3.64 0.91
C TRP A 40 -0.59 -3.49 -0.37
N SER A 41 -1.34 -2.40 -0.48
CA SER A 41 -2.03 -2.01 -1.70
C SER A 41 -1.97 -0.50 -1.87
N ILE A 42 -1.98 -0.03 -3.10
CA ILE A 42 -1.86 1.39 -3.42
C ILE A 42 -2.92 1.83 -4.43
N SER A 43 -3.46 3.03 -4.25
CA SER A 43 -4.50 3.63 -5.09
C SER A 43 -3.92 4.35 -6.32
N HIS A 44 -2.96 3.75 -7.02
CA HIS A 44 -2.29 4.38 -8.18
C HIS A 44 -2.45 3.58 -9.48
N HIS A 45 -2.53 4.29 -10.62
CA HIS A 45 -2.56 3.73 -11.97
C HIS A 45 -1.28 4.09 -12.74
N TYR A 46 -0.51 3.09 -13.18
CA TYR A 46 0.45 3.30 -14.28
C TYR A 46 -0.16 2.81 -15.59
N GLY A 47 -0.90 3.70 -16.24
CA GLY A 47 -1.43 3.52 -17.58
C GLY A 47 -1.93 4.87 -18.11
N GLY A 48 -1.78 5.11 -19.40
CA GLY A 48 -2.05 6.42 -19.99
C GLY A 48 -3.44 7.00 -19.68
N ARG A 49 -3.45 8.33 -19.51
CA ARG A 49 -4.53 9.33 -19.73
C ARG A 49 -5.94 9.15 -19.14
N SER A 50 -6.32 8.03 -18.53
CA SER A 50 -7.70 7.82 -18.08
C SER A 50 -7.72 7.54 -16.59
N GLY A 51 -7.96 8.60 -15.80
CA GLY A 51 -8.06 8.56 -14.35
C GLY A 51 -9.29 7.82 -13.84
N ALA A 52 -9.19 6.50 -13.70
CA ALA A 52 -10.08 5.71 -12.86
C ALA A 52 -9.21 4.92 -11.86
N GLY A 53 -9.50 5.08 -10.57
CA GLY A 53 -8.72 4.49 -9.48
C GLY A 53 -8.74 2.97 -9.53
N VAL A 54 -7.58 2.37 -9.81
CA VAL A 54 -7.36 0.93 -9.73
C VAL A 54 -6.37 0.69 -8.59
N TYR A 55 -6.68 -0.29 -7.75
CA TYR A 55 -5.82 -0.73 -6.66
C TYR A 55 -4.78 -1.70 -7.22
N PHE A 56 -3.49 -1.37 -7.09
CA PHE A 56 -2.45 -2.37 -7.26
C PHE A 56 -2.21 -3.02 -5.90
N GLN A 57 -2.58 -4.30 -5.76
CA GLN A 57 -2.19 -5.09 -4.60
C GLN A 57 -0.73 -5.48 -4.79
N GLY A 58 0.11 -5.19 -3.80
CA GLY A 58 1.45 -5.72 -3.73
C GLY A 58 1.35 -7.24 -3.89
N TYR A 59 1.93 -7.78 -4.96
CA TYR A 59 1.94 -9.23 -5.24
C TYR A 59 2.71 -10.01 -4.15
N LEU A 60 3.44 -9.29 -3.29
CA LEU A 60 4.24 -9.81 -2.22
C LEU A 60 3.44 -9.80 -0.92
N THR A 61 3.47 -10.95 -0.25
CA THR A 61 2.88 -11.16 1.07
C THR A 61 4.02 -11.39 2.04
N SER A 62 4.08 -10.59 3.10
CA SER A 62 5.20 -10.56 4.03
C SER A 62 4.79 -11.18 5.38
N PRO A 63 5.70 -11.85 6.09
CA PRO A 63 5.44 -12.42 7.41
C PRO A 63 5.36 -11.36 8.52
N SER A 64 5.83 -10.14 8.30
CA SER A 64 5.85 -9.06 9.29
C SER A 64 5.33 -7.73 8.72
N LEU A 65 4.86 -6.86 9.61
CA LEU A 65 4.43 -5.50 9.26
C LEU A 65 5.61 -4.68 8.71
N ASP A 66 6.77 -4.78 9.37
CA ASP A 66 7.96 -4.01 9.00
C ASP A 66 8.46 -4.38 7.60
N GLU A 67 8.45 -5.67 7.22
CA GLU A 67 8.79 -6.09 5.86
C GLU A 67 7.78 -5.57 4.84
N ALA A 68 6.48 -5.65 5.13
CA ALA A 68 5.46 -5.10 4.24
C ALA A 68 5.57 -3.58 4.09
N GLU A 69 5.97 -2.87 5.15
CA GLU A 69 6.21 -1.42 5.12
C GLU A 69 7.47 -1.08 4.33
N MET A 70 8.56 -1.81 4.52
CA MET A 70 9.79 -1.65 3.75
C MET A 70 9.54 -1.88 2.25
N ASP A 71 8.83 -2.96 1.90
CA ASP A 71 8.47 -3.28 0.51
C ASP A 71 7.59 -2.19 -0.11
N PHE A 72 6.62 -1.69 0.66
CA PHE A 72 5.75 -0.60 0.23
C PHE A 72 6.54 0.69 -0.01
N ARG A 73 7.42 1.07 0.93
CA ARG A 73 8.26 2.28 0.82
C ARG A 73 9.22 2.19 -0.36
N ALA A 74 9.89 1.06 -0.55
CA ALA A 74 10.75 0.82 -1.71
C ALA A 74 9.97 0.93 -3.03
N TYR A 75 8.70 0.52 -3.07
CA TYR A 75 7.84 0.75 -4.22
C TYR A 75 7.49 2.24 -4.39
N ALA A 76 7.09 2.92 -3.31
CA ALA A 76 6.72 4.33 -3.31
C ALA A 76 7.89 5.26 -3.71
N GLU A 77 9.13 4.89 -3.35
CA GLU A 77 10.37 5.57 -3.71
C GLU A 77 10.57 5.72 -5.23
N SER A 78 9.94 4.86 -6.04
CA SER A 78 9.97 4.99 -7.49
C SER A 78 9.15 6.17 -8.03
N PHE A 79 8.31 6.80 -7.19
CA PHE A 79 7.44 7.92 -7.55
C PHE A 79 7.80 9.22 -6.82
N VAL A 80 8.14 9.12 -5.54
CA VAL A 80 8.47 10.26 -4.66
C VAL A 80 9.58 9.86 -3.69
N PRO A 81 10.38 10.79 -3.16
CA PRO A 81 11.29 10.51 -2.05
C PRO A 81 10.57 9.88 -0.84
N ASP A 82 11.23 8.96 -0.10
CA ASP A 82 10.62 8.27 1.05
C ASP A 82 10.14 9.24 2.15
N ASP A 83 10.81 10.38 2.31
CA ASP A 83 10.39 11.40 3.27
C ASP A 83 9.08 12.09 2.88
N GLU A 84 8.59 11.95 1.65
CA GLU A 84 7.26 12.39 1.23
C GLU A 84 6.17 11.33 1.48
N VAL A 85 6.54 10.08 1.81
CA VAL A 85 5.60 9.00 2.14
C VAL A 85 5.21 9.07 3.61
N LYS A 86 4.13 9.80 3.91
CA LYS A 86 3.69 10.05 5.28
C LYS A 86 2.71 8.98 5.76
N PRO A 87 2.84 8.48 7.00
CA PRO A 87 1.74 7.77 7.66
C PRO A 87 0.50 8.66 7.65
N ASN A 88 -0.63 8.08 7.27
CA ASN A 88 -1.92 8.72 7.43
C ASN A 88 -2.44 8.27 8.80
N GLU A 89 -2.53 9.20 9.77
CA GLU A 89 -2.86 8.88 11.16
C GLU A 89 -4.38 8.89 11.44
N ASP A 90 -5.21 9.19 10.43
CA ASP A 90 -6.66 9.38 10.58
C ASP A 90 -7.51 8.11 10.28
N PHE A 91 -6.94 6.89 10.38
CA PHE A 91 -7.66 5.63 10.07
C PHE A 91 -8.01 4.76 11.28
#